data_AF-A0A0N4YWN5-F1
#
_entry.id   AF-A0A0N4YWN5-F1
#
_cell.length_a   1.000
_cell.length_b   1.000
_cell.length_c   1.000
_cell.angle_alpha   90.00
_cell.angle_beta   90.00
_cell.angle_gamma   90.00
#
_symmetry.space_group_name_H-M   'P 1'
#
loop_
_entity.id
_entity.type
_entity.pdbx_description
1 polymer ?
#
loop_
_entity_poly.entity_id
_entity_poly.type
_entity_poly.pdbx_seq_one_letter_code
_entity_poly.pdbx_strand_id
1 'polypeptide(L)' 'MSQAPFAVRKMRFGSMLGMKCEFEDTLWESLTDPYAKLAMGQTAEKLRAQYKRSDID' A
#
# COMPACT_ATOMS: atom_id res chain seq x y z
N MET A 1 11.12 8.00 12.57
CA MET A 1 10.68 6.61 12.37
C MET A 1 9.20 6.52 12.66
N SER A 2 8.43 5.91 11.77
CA SER A 2 6.98 5.71 11.95
C SER A 2 6.72 4.69 13.07
N GLN A 3 5.63 4.85 13.82
CA GLN A 3 5.13 3.86 14.79
C GLN A 3 4.22 2.80 14.15
N ALA A 4 4.13 2.76 12.81
CA ALA A 4 3.34 1.78 12.09
C ALA A 4 3.94 0.37 12.26
N PRO A 5 3.17 -0.61 12.75
CA PRO A 5 3.65 -1.97 12.97
C PRO A 5 3.66 -2.80 11.69
N PHE A 6 4.38 -3.92 11.71
CA PHE A 6 4.14 -5.01 10.77
C PHE A 6 2.95 -5.85 11.25
N ALA A 7 2.03 -6.21 10.35
CA ALA A 7 0.89 -7.06 10.64
C ALA A 7 1.03 -8.42 9.96
N VAL A 8 0.68 -9.49 10.67
CA VAL A 8 0.58 -10.84 10.10
C VAL A 8 -0.89 -11.22 10.03
N ARG A 9 -1.41 -11.30 8.82
CA ARG A 9 -2.81 -11.66 8.58
C ARG A 9 -2.96 -13.17 8.37
N LYS A 10 -4.20 -13.67 8.49
CA LYS A 10 -4.58 -15.08 8.24
C LYS A 10 -3.99 -16.13 9.20
N MET A 11 -3.50 -15.72 10.37
CA MET A 11 -2.97 -16.65 11.39
C MET A 11 -3.90 -16.90 12.59
N ARG A 12 -5.04 -16.22 12.68
CA ARG A 12 -5.93 -16.28 13.85
C ARG A 12 -6.52 -17.68 14.10
N PHE A 13 -6.80 -18.45 13.05
CA PHE A 13 -7.51 -19.73 13.13
C PHE A 13 -6.68 -20.93 12.64
N GLY A 14 -5.35 -20.77 12.67
CA GLY A 14 -4.42 -21.76 12.12
C GLY A 14 -4.12 -21.54 10.63
N SER A 15 -2.97 -22.04 10.20
CA SER A 15 -2.48 -21.97 8.82
C SER A 15 -2.24 -23.36 8.26
N MET A 16 -2.34 -23.50 6.93
CA MET A 16 -1.95 -24.73 6.24
C MET A 16 -0.43 -24.87 6.18
N LEU A 17 0.06 -26.11 6.16
CA LEU A 17 1.48 -26.40 5.95
C LEU A 17 1.93 -25.90 4.58
N GLY A 18 3.03 -25.15 4.54
CA GLY A 18 3.56 -24.53 3.31
C GLY A 18 2.92 -23.20 2.92
N MET A 19 1.98 -22.67 3.71
CA MET A 19 1.46 -21.32 3.49
C MET A 19 2.55 -20.27 3.80
N LYS A 20 2.71 -19.29 2.90
CA LYS A 20 3.64 -18.19 3.10
C LYS A 20 3.12 -17.26 4.21
N CYS A 21 3.93 -17.11 5.26
CA CYS A 21 3.68 -16.13 6.32
C CYS A 21 4.31 -14.81 5.90
N GLU A 22 3.47 -13.81 5.63
CA GLU A 22 3.91 -12.48 5.23
C GLU A 22 3.83 -11.53 6.43
N PHE A 23 4.90 -10.76 6.64
CA PHE A 23 4.92 -9.62 7.54
C PHE A 23 4.61 -8.37 6.73
N GLU A 24 3.35 -7.99 6.70
CA GLU A 24 2.86 -6.87 5.90
C GLU A 24 3.19 -5.55 6.59
N ASP A 25 3.85 -4.64 5.87
CA ASP A 25 4.07 -3.27 6.33
C ASP A 25 2.75 -2.49 6.24
N THR A 26 2.16 -2.18 7.39
CA THR A 26 0.88 -1.47 7.44
C THR A 26 0.96 -0.05 6.89
N LEU A 27 2.12 0.61 6.97
CA LEU A 27 2.31 1.93 6.38
C LEU A 27 2.24 1.81 4.86
N TRP A 28 3.01 0.89 4.28
CA TRP A 28 3.05 0.71 2.83
C TRP A 28 1.70 0.26 2.25
N GLU A 29 1.04 -0.69 2.91
CA GLU A 29 -0.27 -1.19 2.49
C GLU A 29 -1.32 -0.07 2.51
N SER A 30 -1.28 0.81 3.52
CA SER A 30 -2.23 1.92 3.65
C SER A 30 -2.10 3.01 2.58
N LEU A 31 -0.94 3.11 1.93
CA LEU A 31 -0.70 4.07 0.83
C LEU A 31 -1.22 3.58 -0.53
N THR A 32 -1.78 2.37 -0.58
CA THR A 32 -2.40 1.82 -1.79
C THR A 32 -3.90 1.76 -1.59
N ASP A 33 -4.66 2.43 -2.46
CA ASP A 33 -6.12 2.32 -2.44
C ASP A 33 -6.54 0.94 -2.99
N PRO A 34 -7.17 0.06 -2.18
CA PRO A 34 -7.59 -1.26 -2.64
C PRO A 34 -8.76 -1.22 -3.63
N TYR A 35 -9.56 -0.16 -3.64
CA TYR A 35 -10.70 -0.01 -4.57
C TYR A 35 -10.22 0.40 -5.96
N ALA A 36 -9.43 1.47 -6.03
CA ALA A 36 -8.88 1.95 -7.29
C ALA A 36 -7.66 1.15 -7.78
N LYS A 37 -7.03 0.35 -6.89
CA LYS A 37 -5.78 -0.39 -7.11
C LYS A 37 -4.63 0.53 -7.54
N LEU A 38 -4.58 1.72 -6.96
CA LEU A 38 -3.57 2.74 -7.27
C LEU A 38 -2.86 3.15 -5.98
N ALA A 39 -1.54 3.30 -6.08
CA ALA A 39 -0.79 3.96 -5.03
C ALA A 39 -1.10 5.46 -5.03
N MET A 40 -1.04 6.11 -3.86
CA MET A 40 -1.29 7.56 -3.75
C MET A 40 -0.35 8.41 -4.61
N GLY A 41 0.88 7.95 -4.88
CA GLY A 41 1.77 8.62 -5.84
C GLY A 41 1.21 8.58 -7.28
N GLN A 42 0.59 7.48 -7.68
CA GLN A 42 0.00 7.34 -9.02
C GLN A 42 -1.27 8.18 -9.18
N THR A 43 -2.05 8.37 -8.11
CA THR A 43 -3.20 9.27 -8.16
C THR A 43 -2.75 10.73 -8.30
N ALA A 44 -1.65 11.12 -7.66
CA ALA A 44 -1.03 12.43 -7.84
C ALA A 44 -0.54 12.65 -9.28
N GLU A 45 0.10 11.65 -9.90
CA GLU A 45 0.51 11.72 -11.31
C GLU A 45 -0.68 11.86 -12.27
N LYS A 46 -1.81 11.18 -11.99
CA LYS A 46 -3.05 11.36 -12.76
C LYS A 46 -3.59 12.78 -12.66
N LEU A 47 -3.55 13.40 -11.49
CA LEU A 47 -3.96 14.80 -11.30
C LEU A 47 -3.00 15.74 -12.05
N ARG A 48 -1.69 15.51 -11.98
CA ARG A 48 -0.70 16.29 -12.72
C ARG A 48 -0.96 16.29 -14.23
N ALA A 49 -1.26 15.11 -14.80
CA ALA A 49 -1.63 14.97 -16.20
C ALA A 49 -2.94 15.71 -16.55
N GLN A 50 -3.95 15.68 -15.67
CA GLN A 50 -5.23 16.37 -15.89
C GLN A 50 -5.09 17.90 -15.86
N TYR A 51 -4.32 18.43 -14.90
CA TYR A 51 -4.21 19.86 -14.66
C TYR A 51 -3.02 20.52 -15.38
N LYS A 52 -2.30 19.79 -16.25
CA LYS A 52 -1.14 20.27 -17.03
C LYS A 52 -0.14 21.08 -16.19
N ARG A 53 0.07 20.71 -14.92
CA ARG A 53 1.08 21.38 -14.11
C ARG A 53 2.44 20.98 -14.66
N SER A 54 3.14 21.97 -15.22
CA SER A 54 4.54 21.86 -15.61
C SER A 54 5.38 21.68 -14.36
N ASP A 55 6.35 20.79 -14.48
CA ASP A 55 7.16 20.30 -13.39
C ASP A 55 8.07 21.42 -12.89
N ILE A 56 7.97 21.74 -11.61
CA ILE A 56 9.08 22.34 -10.90
C ILE A 56 9.74 21.16 -10.21
N ASP A 57 10.80 20.66 -10.85
CA ASP A 57 11.76 19.74 -10.24
C ASP A 57 12.38 20.38 -8.98
#